data_AF-A0AAE3SD29-F1
#
_entry.id   AF-A0AAE3SD29-F1
#
_cell.length_a   1.000
_cell.length_b   1.000
_cell.length_c   1.000
_cell.angle_alpha   90.00
_cell.angle_beta   90.00
_cell.angle_gamma   90.00
#
_symmetry.space_group_name_H-M   'P 1'
#
loop_
_entity.id
_entity.type
_entity.pdbx_description
1 polymer ?
#
loop_
_entity_poly.entity_id
_entity_poly.type
_entity_poly.pdbx_seq_one_letter_code
_entity_poly.pdbx_strand_id
1 'polypeptide(L)'
;MGYLTKSRFFKHGLMIAALALTASCRNSEVNRSDVQGNMSAPAAVMSTQNANDNRVAKDVFGYLPTASDQRSESFGGYARGCQAGAVQLPETGPTWQAMRLSRNRNWGQPVLIDYVQDLSRFAATLDGWDGLYVGDLSQPRG
;
A
#
# COMPACT_ATOMS: atom_id res chain seq x y z
N MET A 1 39.70 33.26 -37.66
CA MET A 1 40.08 33.07 -39.08
C MET A 1 40.03 31.58 -39.40
N GLY A 2 39.24 31.16 -40.39
CA GLY A 2 39.41 29.87 -41.09
C GLY A 2 38.32 28.80 -40.86
N TYR A 3 37.24 28.89 -41.62
CA TYR A 3 36.25 27.83 -41.87
C TYR A 3 36.88 26.70 -42.72
N LEU A 4 36.41 25.45 -42.61
CA LEU A 4 36.01 24.64 -43.77
C LEU A 4 35.21 23.38 -43.39
N THR A 5 34.05 23.26 -44.03
CA THR A 5 33.03 22.23 -43.99
C THR A 5 33.40 21.00 -44.84
N LYS A 6 32.96 19.79 -44.46
CA LYS A 6 32.59 18.74 -45.43
C LYS A 6 31.66 17.68 -44.80
N SER A 7 30.37 17.82 -45.07
CA SER A 7 29.46 16.67 -45.17
C SER A 7 29.87 15.82 -46.38
N ARG A 8 29.42 14.54 -46.47
CA ARG A 8 28.88 13.93 -47.70
C ARG A 8 28.63 12.39 -47.59
N PHE A 9 27.38 12.00 -47.92
CA PHE A 9 26.94 10.85 -48.74
C PHE A 9 26.84 9.49 -48.00
N PHE A 10 25.67 8.91 -47.71
CA PHE A 10 24.51 8.53 -48.54
C PHE A 10 24.86 7.70 -49.80
N LYS A 11 24.82 6.37 -49.67
CA LYS A 11 24.63 5.36 -50.74
C LYS A 11 23.70 4.27 -50.17
N HIS A 12 22.40 4.29 -50.48
CA HIS A 12 21.75 3.56 -51.59
C HIS A 12 22.08 2.06 -51.56
N GLY A 13 21.17 1.10 -51.41
CA GLY A 13 19.71 1.05 -51.49
C GLY A 13 19.27 -0.38 -51.87
N LEU A 14 17.95 -0.57 -51.99
CA LEU A 14 17.19 -1.72 -52.55
C LEU A 14 16.78 -2.81 -51.52
N MET A 15 15.59 -2.77 -50.92
CA MET A 15 14.21 -3.06 -51.41
C MET A 15 13.82 -4.55 -51.43
N ILE A 16 12.51 -4.76 -51.23
CA ILE A 16 11.68 -5.99 -51.37
C ILE A 16 11.42 -6.69 -50.02
N ALA A 17 10.19 -6.94 -49.53
CA ALA A 17 8.83 -6.71 -50.02
C ALA A 17 7.87 -6.53 -48.84
N ALA A 18 6.79 -5.77 -49.10
CA ALA A 18 5.64 -5.64 -48.24
C ALA A 18 4.77 -6.91 -48.25
N LEU A 19 4.20 -7.25 -47.09
CA LEU A 19 2.91 -7.93 -47.02
C LEU A 19 2.05 -7.18 -45.99
N ALA A 20 1.04 -6.49 -46.50
CA ALA A 20 0.04 -5.79 -45.72
C ALA A 20 -1.07 -6.76 -45.31
N LEU A 21 -1.44 -6.81 -44.03
CA LEU A 21 -2.79 -7.16 -43.62
C LEU A 21 -3.34 -6.08 -42.68
N THR A 22 -4.40 -5.47 -43.17
CA THR A 22 -5.29 -4.53 -42.51
C THR A 22 -6.00 -5.18 -41.32
N ALA A 23 -5.97 -4.52 -40.16
CA ALA A 23 -7.01 -4.67 -39.15
C ALA A 23 -7.47 -3.28 -38.72
N SER A 24 -8.63 -2.92 -39.25
CA SER A 24 -9.36 -1.68 -39.06
C SER A 24 -9.78 -1.48 -37.59
N CYS A 25 -9.97 -0.21 -37.23
CA CYS A 25 -10.37 0.35 -35.95
C CYS A 25 -11.32 -0.50 -35.09
N ARG A 26 -11.09 -0.49 -33.78
CA ARG A 26 -12.12 -0.20 -32.77
C ARG A 26 -11.47 0.32 -31.48
N ASN A 27 -11.69 1.60 -31.20
CA ASN A 27 -11.64 2.12 -29.84
C ASN A 27 -12.60 1.25 -29.01
N SER A 28 -12.05 0.43 -28.13
CA SER A 28 -12.86 -0.21 -27.11
C SER A 28 -13.07 0.84 -26.02
N GLU A 29 -14.29 1.35 -25.94
CA GLU A 29 -14.80 2.04 -24.78
C GLU A 29 -14.43 1.20 -23.55
N VAL A 30 -13.61 1.74 -22.65
CA VAL A 30 -13.35 1.12 -21.35
C VAL A 30 -14.65 1.21 -20.57
N ASN A 31 -15.50 0.20 -20.73
CA ASN A 31 -16.66 0.00 -19.89
C ASN A 31 -16.13 -0.32 -18.49
N ARG A 32 -16.13 0.69 -17.60
CA ARG A 32 -15.82 0.56 -16.17
C ARG A 32 -16.97 -0.17 -15.46
N SER A 33 -17.20 -1.40 -15.85
CA SER A 33 -18.31 -2.22 -15.34
C SER A 33 -17.84 -3.62 -14.97
N ASP A 34 -16.60 -3.80 -14.51
CA ASP A 34 -16.10 -5.07 -13.98
C ASP A 34 -15.11 -4.86 -12.81
N VAL A 35 -15.42 -3.94 -11.90
CA VAL A 35 -14.96 -4.04 -10.50
C VAL A 35 -16.11 -4.57 -9.66
N GLN A 36 -16.68 -5.69 -10.09
CA GLN A 36 -17.54 -6.54 -9.26
C GLN A 36 -16.92 -7.95 -9.21
N GLY A 37 -15.60 -8.00 -9.01
CA GLY A 37 -14.96 -9.19 -8.49
C GLY A 37 -15.34 -9.29 -7.02
N ASN A 38 -16.41 -10.04 -6.74
CA ASN A 38 -16.76 -10.56 -5.43
C ASN A 38 -15.58 -11.38 -4.85
N MET A 39 -14.54 -10.70 -4.39
CA MET A 39 -13.66 -11.24 -3.37
C MET A 39 -14.36 -11.04 -2.04
N SER A 40 -15.49 -11.73 -1.84
CA SER A 40 -15.90 -12.11 -0.49
C SER A 40 -14.85 -13.07 0.03
N ALA A 41 -13.70 -12.52 0.39
CA ALA A 41 -12.85 -13.14 1.36
C ALA A 41 -13.77 -13.43 2.56
N PRO A 42 -13.82 -14.66 3.10
CA PRO A 42 -14.84 -14.99 4.09
C PRO A 42 -14.86 -13.94 5.23
N ALA A 43 -15.96 -13.75 5.95
CA ALA A 43 -15.87 -12.90 7.14
C ALA A 43 -14.78 -13.45 8.09
N ALA A 44 -14.11 -12.60 8.87
CA ALA A 44 -13.28 -13.11 9.96
C ALA A 44 -14.18 -13.97 10.87
N VAL A 45 -13.92 -15.27 10.94
CA VAL A 45 -14.69 -16.16 11.80
C VAL A 45 -14.20 -15.92 13.23
N MET A 46 -15.00 -15.16 13.99
CA MET A 46 -14.80 -15.02 15.42
C MET A 46 -15.10 -16.36 16.09
N SER A 47 -14.11 -16.94 16.77
CA SER A 47 -14.34 -18.13 17.58
C SER A 47 -15.17 -17.75 18.80
N THR A 48 -16.40 -18.28 18.91
CA THR A 48 -17.28 -18.09 20.08
C THR A 48 -16.87 -18.96 21.27
N GLN A 49 -15.82 -19.78 21.14
CA GLN A 49 -15.35 -20.68 22.20
C GLN A 49 -14.99 -19.96 23.50
N ASN A 50 -14.73 -18.65 23.43
CA ASN A 50 -14.33 -17.81 24.56
C ASN A 50 -15.29 -16.64 24.82
N ALA A 51 -16.58 -16.74 24.48
CA ALA A 51 -17.54 -15.64 24.62
C ALA A 51 -17.70 -15.10 26.07
N ASN A 52 -17.31 -15.90 27.07
CA ASN A 52 -17.30 -15.52 28.49
C ASN A 52 -15.89 -15.35 29.07
N ASP A 53 -14.86 -15.24 28.23
CA ASP A 53 -13.51 -14.96 28.69
C ASP A 53 -13.43 -13.53 29.26
N ASN A 54 -13.13 -13.45 30.56
CA ASN A 54 -13.07 -12.20 31.32
C ASN A 54 -11.63 -11.73 31.56
N ARG A 55 -10.63 -12.38 30.96
CA ARG A 55 -9.24 -11.95 31.05
C ARG A 55 -9.07 -10.59 30.37
N VAL A 56 -8.20 -9.76 30.93
CA VAL A 56 -7.89 -8.45 30.35
C VAL A 56 -7.11 -8.64 29.06
N ALA A 57 -7.60 -8.04 27.96
CA ALA A 57 -6.99 -8.19 26.63
C ALA A 57 -5.49 -7.82 26.61
N LYS A 58 -5.08 -6.80 27.36
CA LYS A 58 -3.66 -6.42 27.50
C LYS A 58 -2.79 -7.57 28.00
N ASP A 59 -3.30 -8.38 28.92
CA ASP A 59 -2.55 -9.46 29.55
C ASP A 59 -2.45 -10.68 28.63
N VAL A 60 -3.33 -10.80 27.63
CA VAL A 60 -3.35 -11.92 26.67
C VAL A 60 -2.65 -11.56 25.35
N PHE A 61 -2.77 -10.30 24.90
CA PHE A 61 -2.27 -9.86 23.60
C PHE A 61 -1.05 -8.95 23.68
N GLY A 62 -0.81 -8.27 24.81
CA GLY A 62 0.19 -7.21 24.91
C GLY A 62 1.65 -7.67 24.76
N TYR A 63 1.92 -8.96 24.89
CA TYR A 63 3.24 -9.55 24.65
C TYR A 63 3.38 -10.22 23.28
N LEU A 64 2.30 -10.32 22.48
CA LEU A 64 2.36 -10.90 21.15
C LEU A 64 2.98 -9.88 20.18
N PRO A 65 4.16 -10.16 19.61
CA PRO A 65 4.92 -9.16 18.87
C PRO A 65 4.44 -8.99 17.42
N THR A 66 3.54 -9.87 16.95
CA THR A 66 3.07 -9.92 15.57
C THR A 66 1.54 -9.95 15.49
N ALA A 67 1.03 -9.57 14.33
CA ALA A 67 -0.40 -9.63 14.03
C ALA A 67 -0.93 -11.06 14.12
N SER A 68 -2.25 -11.21 14.12
CA SER A 68 -2.85 -12.53 13.89
C SER A 68 -2.84 -12.88 12.40
N ASP A 69 -2.75 -14.17 12.08
CA ASP A 69 -2.78 -14.69 10.71
C ASP A 69 -4.19 -14.68 10.08
N GLN A 70 -5.11 -13.93 10.68
CA GLN A 70 -6.46 -13.75 10.20
C GLN A 70 -6.49 -12.62 9.16
N ARG A 71 -7.61 -12.50 8.45
CA ARG A 71 -7.85 -11.31 7.63
C ARG A 71 -7.90 -10.05 8.47
N SER A 72 -7.53 -8.95 7.84
CA SER A 72 -7.62 -7.64 8.46
C SER A 72 -9.06 -7.33 8.82
N GLU A 73 -9.30 -7.07 10.10
CA GLU A 73 -10.62 -6.71 10.62
C GLU A 73 -10.46 -5.90 11.90
N SER A 74 -11.35 -4.94 12.11
CA SER A 74 -11.42 -4.15 13.33
C SER A 74 -12.59 -4.63 14.17
N PHE A 75 -12.36 -4.92 15.45
CA PHE A 75 -13.40 -5.39 16.36
C PHE A 75 -13.65 -4.35 17.46
N GLY A 76 -14.92 -4.01 17.67
CA GLY A 76 -15.33 -3.08 18.73
C GLY A 76 -15.12 -1.61 18.36
N GLY A 77 -14.93 -0.77 19.37
CA GLY A 77 -14.76 0.68 19.22
C GLY A 77 -13.35 1.15 19.57
N TYR A 78 -13.03 2.41 19.21
CA TYR A 78 -11.67 2.97 19.34
C TYR A 78 -11.01 2.78 20.72
N ALA A 79 -11.75 3.03 21.81
CA ALA A 79 -11.21 2.94 23.17
C ALA A 79 -11.39 1.56 23.83
N ARG A 80 -12.09 0.62 23.17
CA ARG A 80 -12.44 -0.71 23.68
C ARG A 80 -12.60 -1.68 22.51
N GLY A 81 -11.51 -1.91 21.80
CA GLY A 81 -11.48 -2.74 20.61
C GLY A 81 -10.18 -3.50 20.47
N CYS A 82 -10.12 -4.36 19.46
CA CYS A 82 -8.93 -5.08 19.04
C CYS A 82 -8.90 -5.17 17.51
N GLN A 83 -7.82 -5.72 16.96
CA GLN A 83 -7.71 -5.94 15.53
C GLN A 83 -7.12 -7.30 15.19
N ALA A 84 -7.57 -7.84 14.06
CA ALA A 84 -6.93 -8.98 13.39
C ALA A 84 -6.20 -8.51 12.14
N GLY A 85 -5.22 -9.30 11.68
CA GLY A 85 -4.57 -9.12 10.38
C GLY A 85 -3.92 -7.75 10.17
N ALA A 86 -3.43 -7.14 11.24
CA ALA A 86 -2.81 -5.83 11.19
C ALA A 86 -1.54 -5.85 10.34
N VAL A 87 -1.26 -4.72 9.68
CA VAL A 87 -0.05 -4.49 8.92
C VAL A 87 0.86 -3.54 9.70
N GLN A 88 2.15 -3.83 9.66
CA GLN A 88 3.16 -2.96 10.24
C GLN A 88 3.51 -1.82 9.28
N LEU A 89 3.50 -0.58 9.76
CA LEU A 89 4.14 0.54 9.07
C LEU A 89 5.66 0.29 9.07
N PRO A 90 6.33 0.24 7.91
CA PRO A 90 7.78 0.14 7.85
C PRO A 90 8.44 1.23 8.69
N GLU A 91 9.52 0.89 9.39
CA GLU A 91 10.20 1.80 10.32
C GLU A 91 10.62 3.12 9.64
N THR A 92 11.05 3.02 8.39
CA THR A 92 11.43 4.14 7.54
C THR A 92 10.77 4.00 6.18
N GLY A 93 10.30 5.12 5.63
CA GLY A 93 9.92 5.23 4.23
C GLY A 93 10.39 6.54 3.63
N PRO A 94 10.13 6.76 2.32
CA PRO A 94 10.67 7.91 1.60
C PRO A 94 10.31 9.27 2.19
N THR A 95 9.14 9.37 2.83
CA THR A 95 8.62 10.61 3.41
C THR A 95 8.10 10.40 4.84
N TRP A 96 8.54 9.34 5.53
CA TRP A 96 8.19 9.15 6.94
C TRP A 96 9.26 8.40 7.74
N GLN A 97 9.21 8.59 9.05
CA GLN A 97 9.98 7.83 10.02
C GLN A 97 9.08 7.48 11.22
N ALA A 98 8.96 6.19 11.54
CA ALA A 98 8.28 5.76 12.75
C ALA A 98 9.14 6.00 14.00
N MET A 99 8.51 6.50 15.06
CA MET A 99 9.17 6.87 16.31
C MET A 99 8.94 5.84 17.41
N ARG A 100 9.85 5.80 18.39
CA ARG A 100 9.74 4.97 19.61
C ARG A 100 9.49 3.49 19.32
N LEU A 101 10.22 2.96 18.34
CA LEU A 101 10.11 1.59 17.82
C LEU A 101 10.19 0.50 18.89
N SER A 102 10.91 0.75 20.00
CA SER A 102 11.00 -0.18 21.14
C SER A 102 9.65 -0.55 21.77
N ARG A 103 8.59 0.20 21.48
CA ARG A 103 7.23 -0.08 21.98
C ARG A 103 6.43 -1.03 21.09
N ASN A 104 6.90 -1.32 19.88
CA ASN A 104 6.18 -2.13 18.89
C ASN A 104 4.74 -1.64 18.64
N ARG A 105 4.57 -0.31 18.47
CA ARG A 105 3.27 0.35 18.26
C ARG A 105 3.12 0.96 16.88
N ASN A 106 3.74 0.40 15.87
CA ASN A 106 3.66 0.83 14.47
C ASN A 106 2.75 -0.08 13.64
N TRP A 107 1.65 -0.57 14.21
CA TRP A 107 0.71 -1.47 13.53
C TRP A 107 -0.64 -0.80 13.29
N GLY A 108 -1.40 -1.27 12.30
CA GLY A 108 -2.73 -0.76 12.00
C GLY A 108 -3.45 -1.58 10.93
N GLN A 109 -4.70 -1.22 10.66
CA GLN A 109 -5.41 -1.74 9.49
C GLN A 109 -4.71 -1.28 8.19
N PRO A 110 -4.73 -2.06 7.10
CA PRO A 110 -4.14 -1.69 5.81
C PRO A 110 -4.53 -0.27 5.36
N VAL A 111 -5.82 0.07 5.48
CA VAL A 111 -6.33 1.40 5.13
C VAL A 111 -5.71 2.54 5.96
N LEU A 112 -5.37 2.28 7.23
CA LEU A 112 -4.68 3.26 8.07
C LEU A 112 -3.22 3.41 7.65
N ILE A 113 -2.55 2.30 7.36
CA ILE A 113 -1.14 2.31 6.91
C ILE A 113 -1.03 3.06 5.58
N ASP A 114 -1.92 2.77 4.63
CA ASP A 114 -1.99 3.47 3.34
C ASP A 114 -2.23 4.97 3.55
N TYR A 115 -3.22 5.33 4.37
CA TYR A 115 -3.49 6.73 4.70
C TYR A 115 -2.28 7.45 5.29
N VAL A 116 -1.56 6.83 6.22
CA VAL A 116 -0.36 7.43 6.83
C VAL A 116 0.72 7.69 5.77
N GLN A 117 0.95 6.75 4.86
CA GLN A 117 1.91 6.92 3.77
C GLN A 117 1.46 8.00 2.77
N ASP A 118 0.17 8.09 2.48
CA ASP A 118 -0.40 9.12 1.60
C ASP A 118 -0.25 10.51 2.23
N LEU A 119 -0.61 10.63 3.51
CA LEU A 119 -0.46 11.85 4.28
C LEU A 119 1.02 12.26 4.36
N SER A 120 1.93 11.31 4.49
CA SER A 120 3.36 11.61 4.55
C SER A 120 3.91 12.12 3.22
N ARG A 121 3.45 11.56 2.09
CA ARG A 121 3.78 12.08 0.75
C ARG A 121 3.19 13.47 0.52
N PHE A 122 1.96 13.71 0.97
CA PHE A 122 1.36 15.04 0.90
C PHE A 122 2.14 16.05 1.75
N ALA A 123 2.49 15.71 3.00
CA ALA A 123 3.26 16.57 3.88
C ALA A 123 4.60 16.97 3.25
N ALA A 124 5.29 16.05 2.57
CA ALA A 124 6.54 16.32 1.85
C ALA A 124 6.40 17.27 0.64
N THR A 125 5.18 17.67 0.26
CA THR A 125 4.94 18.70 -0.77
C THR A 125 4.80 20.11 -0.18
N LEU A 126 4.72 20.23 1.15
CA LEU A 126 4.55 21.50 1.84
C LEU A 126 5.91 22.17 2.07
N ASP A 127 5.94 23.50 2.00
CA ASP A 127 7.17 24.28 2.19
C ASP A 127 7.78 24.01 3.57
N GLY A 128 9.02 23.52 3.58
CA GLY A 128 9.79 23.23 4.79
C GLY A 128 9.47 21.89 5.46
N TRP A 129 8.72 20.99 4.80
CA TRP A 129 8.43 19.65 5.30
C TRP A 129 9.06 18.58 4.41
N ASP A 130 9.84 17.67 5.00
CA ASP A 130 10.42 16.51 4.30
C ASP A 130 9.55 15.23 4.45
N GLY A 131 8.43 15.33 5.16
CA GLY A 131 7.58 14.18 5.49
C GLY A 131 7.06 14.20 6.93
N LEU A 132 6.80 13.01 7.48
CA LEU A 132 6.20 12.84 8.81
C LEU A 132 7.04 11.98 9.76
N TYR A 133 7.13 12.45 11.00
CA TYR A 133 7.46 11.59 12.14
C TYR A 133 6.17 10.97 12.70
N VAL A 134 6.06 9.64 12.62
CA VAL A 134 4.84 8.92 13.01
C VAL A 134 5.02 8.34 14.41
N GLY A 135 4.14 8.74 15.33
CA GLY A 135 4.10 8.23 16.70
C GLY A 135 3.43 6.85 16.82
N ASP A 136 2.83 6.58 17.97
CA ASP A 136 2.09 5.32 18.17
C ASP A 136 0.86 5.26 17.24
N LEU A 137 0.68 4.11 16.61
CA LEU A 137 -0.57 3.63 16.03
C LEU A 137 -1.21 2.65 17.04
N SER A 138 -1.18 1.34 16.78
CA SER A 138 -1.64 0.31 17.70
C SER A 138 -0.58 -0.77 17.94
N GLN A 139 -0.83 -1.66 18.90
CA GLN A 139 -0.12 -2.92 19.01
C GLN A 139 -0.57 -3.87 17.88
N PRO A 140 0.15 -4.97 17.61
CA PRO A 140 -0.18 -5.88 16.51
C PRO A 140 -1.60 -6.45 16.54
N ARG A 141 -2.25 -6.47 17.71
CA ARG A 141 -3.62 -7.00 17.91
C ARG A 141 -4.57 -6.01 18.59
N GLY A 142 -4.21 -4.72 18.63
CA GLY A 142 -4.97 -3.66 19.33
C GLY A 142 -4.17 -3.05 20.47
#